data_AF-A0A7Y7UL36-F1
#
_entry.id   AF-A0A7Y7UL36-F1
#
_cell.length_a   1.000
_cell.length_b   1.000
_cell.length_c   1.000
_cell.angle_alpha   90.00
_cell.angle_beta   90.00
_cell.angle_gamma   90.00
#
_symmetry.space_group_name_H-M   'P 1'
#
loop_
_entity.id
_entity.type
_entity.pdbx_description
1 polymer ?
#
loop_
_entity_poly.entity_id
_entity_poly.type
_entity_poly.pdbx_seq_one_letter_code
_entity_poly.pdbx_strand_id
1 'polypeptide(L)'
;MANLTMLHWEKTPSASYTYGSKIDYLQDGSVTFSNTLQAPGTPLHYWENLPAKADRKPHDQLPLLDRGQTYAYSLVAEVQPKNSVAVNISFMDEKDHIISQHYGQHLQGEFEMPLDAKTYRIELLNINNQVLHFFACYLARADTLLPLMMQEPIVSRLLHVHNDAATPGREMVVVRQRIPTEIFVLSQAADQYFLRIPARLLNDHDAIRAQALEAYQELHLPPDQRLHWRVPTEEVASAMLICQKVFQNEG
;
A
#
# COMPACT_ATOMS: atom_id res chain seq x y z
N MET A 1 -6.33 -16.15 -8.61
CA MET A 1 -5.15 -15.38 -8.15
C MET A 1 -5.65 -14.33 -7.20
N ALA A 2 -5.00 -14.16 -6.05
CA ALA A 2 -5.41 -13.18 -5.05
C ALA A 2 -4.65 -11.86 -5.28
N ASN A 3 -5.29 -10.73 -4.99
CA ASN A 3 -4.70 -9.42 -5.17
C ASN A 3 -4.53 -8.75 -3.81
N LEU A 4 -3.35 -8.20 -3.56
CA LEU A 4 -3.05 -7.32 -2.45
C LEU A 4 -2.95 -5.89 -2.99
N THR A 5 -3.77 -4.99 -2.48
CA THR A 5 -3.69 -3.57 -2.81
C THR A 5 -2.89 -2.84 -1.75
N MET A 6 -2.01 -1.95 -2.18
CA MET A 6 -1.31 -1.00 -1.34
C MET A 6 -1.69 0.42 -1.73
N LEU A 7 -2.08 1.21 -0.74
CA LEU A 7 -2.49 2.60 -0.85
C LEU A 7 -1.39 3.48 -0.27
N HIS A 8 -1.01 4.49 -1.05
CA HIS A 8 -0.08 5.55 -0.68
C HIS A 8 -0.84 6.81 -0.31
N TRP A 9 -0.27 7.61 0.58
CA TRP A 9 -0.81 8.93 0.91
C TRP A 9 -0.38 9.93 -0.17
N GLU A 10 -1.26 10.14 -1.15
CA GLU A 10 -0.98 11.04 -2.27
C GLU A 10 -1.02 12.51 -1.85
N LYS A 11 -0.28 13.34 -2.59
CA LYS A 11 -0.30 14.80 -2.49
C LYS A 11 -1.59 15.39 -3.08
N THR A 12 -2.73 15.00 -2.53
CA THR A 12 -4.06 15.46 -2.92
C THR A 12 -4.63 16.33 -1.79
N PRO A 13 -4.59 17.68 -1.92
CA PRO A 13 -4.96 18.59 -0.83
C PRO A 13 -6.39 18.43 -0.33
N SER A 14 -7.32 17.95 -1.17
CA SER A 14 -8.72 17.75 -0.79
C SER A 14 -8.96 16.51 0.08
N ALA A 15 -8.04 15.57 0.04
CA ALA A 15 -8.13 14.32 0.77
C ALA A 15 -7.51 14.40 2.18
N SER A 16 -6.71 15.44 2.45
CA SER A 16 -6.00 15.63 3.72
C SER A 16 -6.50 16.86 4.45
N TYR A 17 -6.53 16.81 5.79
CA TYR A 17 -6.85 17.98 6.60
C TYR A 17 -5.68 18.97 6.61
N THR A 18 -5.79 20.08 5.90
CA THR A 18 -4.68 21.04 5.72
C THR A 18 -4.68 22.21 6.70
N TYR A 19 -5.79 22.49 7.37
CA TYR A 19 -5.93 23.66 8.25
C TYR A 19 -5.08 23.53 9.52
N GLY A 20 -3.96 24.26 9.56
CA GLY A 20 -3.03 24.23 10.68
C GLY A 20 -2.14 22.99 10.72
N SER A 21 -2.18 22.15 9.67
CA SER A 21 -1.38 20.93 9.58
C SER A 21 -0.06 21.20 8.87
N LYS A 22 1.01 20.56 9.35
CA LYS A 22 2.25 20.40 8.58
C LYS A 22 2.23 19.01 7.93
N ILE A 23 2.45 18.95 6.62
CA ILE A 23 2.48 17.70 5.86
C ILE A 23 3.74 17.66 5.00
N ASP A 24 4.68 16.76 5.32
CA ASP A 24 5.91 16.56 4.54
C ASP A 24 5.81 15.23 3.76
N TYR A 25 5.96 15.29 2.44
CA TYR A 25 6.01 14.13 1.55
C TYR A 25 7.47 13.77 1.30
N LEU A 26 7.92 12.61 1.79
CA LEU A 26 9.32 12.22 1.77
C LEU A 26 9.69 11.54 0.44
N GLN A 27 10.99 11.46 0.16
CA GLN A 27 11.48 10.92 -1.12
C GLN A 27 11.26 9.41 -1.26
N ASP A 28 11.23 8.69 -0.14
CA ASP A 28 10.92 7.26 -0.06
C ASP A 28 9.43 6.96 -0.38
N GLY A 29 8.55 7.94 -0.20
CA GLY A 29 7.11 7.83 -0.45
C GLY A 29 6.26 7.87 0.81
N SER A 30 6.89 7.88 1.99
CA SER A 30 6.18 8.04 3.25
C SER A 30 5.77 9.50 3.48
N VAL A 31 4.81 9.71 4.38
CA VAL A 31 4.24 11.03 4.67
C VAL A 31 4.25 11.28 6.17
N THR A 32 4.77 12.45 6.57
CA THR A 32 4.56 12.94 7.93
C THR A 32 3.40 13.92 7.95
N PHE A 33 2.56 13.78 8.97
CA PHE A 33 1.48 14.69 9.29
C PHE A 33 1.63 15.14 10.73
N SER A 34 1.49 16.44 11.00
CA SER A 34 1.35 16.93 12.38
C SER A 34 0.36 18.07 12.51
N ASN A 35 -0.52 17.95 13.50
CA ASN A 35 -1.48 18.98 13.88
C ASN A 35 -1.99 18.73 15.31
N THR A 36 -1.63 19.61 16.25
CA THR A 36 -2.05 19.49 17.67
C THR A 36 -3.40 20.16 17.96
N LEU A 37 -3.95 20.90 17.01
CA LEU A 37 -5.18 21.69 17.17
C LEU A 37 -6.37 21.10 16.40
N GLN A 38 -6.16 20.03 15.64
CA GLN A 38 -7.23 19.35 14.93
C GLN A 38 -8.20 18.70 15.92
N ALA A 39 -9.49 18.94 15.73
CA ALA A 39 -10.53 18.35 16.58
C ALA A 39 -10.60 16.82 16.42
N PRO A 40 -10.80 16.06 17.51
CA PRO A 40 -11.05 14.63 17.44
C PRO A 40 -12.28 14.30 16.58
N GLY A 41 -12.25 13.14 15.93
CA GLY A 41 -13.31 12.64 15.04
C GLY A 41 -13.24 13.17 13.60
N THR A 42 -12.28 14.04 13.29
CA THR A 42 -12.07 14.51 11.91
C THR A 42 -11.02 13.66 11.18
N PRO A 43 -11.19 13.35 9.89
CA PRO A 43 -10.17 12.64 9.12
C PRO A 43 -8.90 13.46 8.95
N LEU A 44 -7.74 12.87 9.25
CA LEU A 44 -6.40 13.32 8.89
C LEU A 44 -6.22 13.23 7.37
N HIS A 45 -6.64 12.09 6.81
CA HIS A 45 -6.63 11.77 5.40
C HIS A 45 -7.73 10.75 5.08
N TYR A 46 -8.12 10.67 3.81
CA TYR A 46 -8.96 9.60 3.33
C TYR A 46 -8.62 9.18 1.89
N TRP A 47 -8.82 7.91 1.60
CA TRP A 47 -8.84 7.37 0.24
C TRP A 47 -10.27 7.07 -0.14
N GLU A 48 -10.65 7.40 -1.38
CA GLU A 48 -12.00 7.14 -1.88
C GLU A 48 -11.97 6.63 -3.32
N ASN A 49 -12.97 5.85 -3.70
CA ASN A 49 -13.23 5.53 -5.08
C ASN A 49 -14.15 6.61 -5.68
N LEU A 50 -13.60 7.58 -6.42
CA LEU A 50 -14.39 8.64 -7.05
C LEU A 50 -15.14 8.12 -8.28
N PRO A 51 -16.43 8.45 -8.46
CA PRO A 51 -17.14 8.12 -9.70
C PRO A 51 -16.51 8.84 -10.90
N ALA A 52 -16.50 8.18 -12.06
CA ALA A 52 -15.90 8.64 -13.32
C ALA A 52 -16.40 9.99 -13.88
N LYS A 53 -17.43 10.60 -13.25
CA LYS A 53 -18.02 11.90 -13.62
C LYS A 53 -17.51 13.07 -12.77
N ALA A 54 -16.59 12.86 -11.83
CA ALA A 54 -15.98 13.96 -11.12
C ALA A 54 -15.14 14.83 -12.08
N ASP A 55 -15.11 16.15 -11.88
CA ASP A 55 -14.21 17.09 -12.59
C ASP A 55 -12.71 16.83 -12.31
N ARG A 56 -12.43 15.82 -11.48
CA ARG A 56 -11.11 15.25 -11.26
C ARG A 56 -11.01 14.00 -12.12
N LYS A 57 -9.89 13.86 -12.86
CA LYS A 57 -9.58 12.58 -13.53
C LYS A 57 -9.82 11.46 -12.51
N PRO A 58 -10.59 10.41 -12.83
CA PRO A 58 -10.69 9.25 -11.95
C PRO A 58 -9.27 8.73 -11.74
N HIS A 59 -8.70 9.06 -10.60
CA HIS A 59 -7.66 8.28 -10.00
C HIS A 59 -8.43 7.34 -9.10
N ASP A 60 -8.58 6.12 -9.59
CA ASP A 60 -9.09 4.97 -8.85
C ASP A 60 -8.16 4.73 -7.65
N GLN A 61 -8.26 5.55 -6.60
CA GLN A 61 -7.40 5.42 -5.43
C GLN A 61 -7.73 4.12 -4.68
N LEU A 62 -8.95 3.63 -4.83
CA LEU A 62 -9.42 2.42 -4.19
C LEU A 62 -9.93 1.40 -5.22
N PRO A 63 -9.64 0.10 -5.06
CA PRO A 63 -10.17 -0.95 -5.90
C PRO A 63 -11.69 -1.08 -5.71
N LEU A 64 -12.39 -1.58 -6.73
CA LEU A 64 -13.78 -1.98 -6.57
C LEU A 64 -13.85 -3.23 -5.67
N LEU A 65 -14.69 -3.18 -4.64
CA LEU A 65 -14.91 -4.29 -3.72
C LEU A 65 -16.21 -5.02 -4.07
N ASP A 66 -16.17 -6.34 -4.01
CA ASP A 66 -17.34 -7.19 -4.19
C ASP A 66 -18.27 -7.06 -2.98
N ARG A 67 -19.55 -6.85 -3.25
CA ARG A 67 -20.56 -6.70 -2.20
C ARG A 67 -20.80 -8.01 -1.46
N GLY A 68 -21.07 -7.93 -0.16
CA GLY A 68 -21.26 -9.08 0.72
C GLY A 68 -19.99 -9.89 0.98
N GLN A 69 -18.81 -9.33 0.66
CA GLN A 69 -17.52 -9.95 0.95
C GLN A 69 -16.83 -9.20 2.09
N THR A 70 -16.07 -9.97 2.89
CA THR A 70 -15.25 -9.43 3.98
C THR A 70 -13.85 -9.08 3.47
N TYR A 71 -13.43 -7.86 3.77
CA TYR A 71 -12.12 -7.33 3.48
C TYR A 71 -11.40 -7.02 4.78
N ALA A 72 -10.06 -7.08 4.72
CA ALA A 72 -9.21 -6.67 5.82
C ALA A 72 -8.30 -5.54 5.36
N TYR A 73 -7.98 -4.65 6.30
CA TYR A 73 -7.03 -3.58 6.11
C TYR A 73 -5.90 -3.68 7.14
N SER A 74 -4.72 -3.21 6.75
CA SER A 74 -3.57 -3.08 7.64
C SER A 74 -2.77 -1.82 7.29
N LEU A 75 -2.76 -0.86 8.21
CA LEU A 75 -2.03 0.39 8.08
C LEU A 75 -0.69 0.30 8.81
N VAL A 76 0.36 0.62 8.07
CA VAL A 76 1.73 0.72 8.58
C VAL A 76 2.02 2.19 8.81
N ALA A 77 2.08 2.57 10.09
CA ALA A 77 2.37 3.93 10.50
C ALA A 77 2.95 4.01 11.91
N GLU A 78 3.76 5.03 12.17
CA GLU A 78 4.15 5.45 13.51
C GLU A 78 3.23 6.55 14.00
N VAL A 79 2.62 6.34 15.17
CA VAL A 79 1.56 7.22 15.68
C VAL A 79 1.96 7.78 17.05
N GLN A 80 1.87 9.10 17.21
CA GLN A 80 2.16 9.79 18.45
C GLN A 80 1.03 10.79 18.80
N PRO A 81 0.39 10.68 19.97
CA PRO A 81 0.50 9.59 20.97
C PRO A 81 0.14 8.21 20.40
N LYS A 82 0.53 7.13 21.06
CA LYS A 82 0.10 5.78 20.66
C LYS A 82 -1.43 5.68 20.71
N ASN A 83 -2.02 4.91 19.79
CA ASN A 83 -3.47 4.71 19.69
C ASN A 83 -4.27 6.02 19.54
N SER A 84 -3.66 7.04 18.93
CA SER A 84 -4.29 8.34 18.70
C SER A 84 -4.88 8.51 17.29
N VAL A 85 -4.85 7.43 16.49
CA VAL A 85 -5.46 7.35 15.16
C VAL A 85 -6.34 6.12 15.10
N ALA A 86 -7.56 6.29 14.58
CA ALA A 86 -8.49 5.21 14.29
C ALA A 86 -8.75 5.13 12.79
N VAL A 87 -9.33 4.03 12.33
CA VAL A 87 -9.76 3.86 10.94
C VAL A 87 -11.28 3.90 10.89
N ASN A 88 -11.84 4.62 9.93
CA ASN A 88 -13.26 4.58 9.62
C ASN A 88 -13.45 4.18 8.16
N ILE A 89 -14.38 3.26 7.92
CA ILE A 89 -14.80 2.88 6.57
C ILE A 89 -16.20 3.44 6.36
N SER A 90 -16.33 4.44 5.49
CA SER A 90 -17.63 5.02 5.14
C SER A 90 -18.13 4.38 3.85
N PHE A 91 -19.36 3.86 3.87
CA PHE A 91 -20.01 3.26 2.70
C PHE A 91 -21.06 4.21 2.15
N MET A 92 -21.09 4.40 0.83
CA MET A 92 -21.93 5.41 0.20
C MET A 92 -22.80 4.81 -0.92
N ASP A 93 -23.96 5.45 -1.14
CA ASP A 93 -24.86 5.14 -2.25
C ASP A 93 -24.40 5.75 -3.59
N GLU A 94 -25.21 5.64 -4.64
CA GLU A 94 -24.94 6.22 -5.97
C GLU A 94 -24.96 7.75 -6.02
N LYS A 95 -25.38 8.41 -4.95
CA LYS A 95 -25.46 9.87 -4.79
C LYS A 95 -24.41 10.37 -3.79
N ASP A 96 -23.43 9.54 -3.45
CA ASP A 96 -22.36 9.82 -2.48
C ASP A 96 -22.87 10.12 -1.05
N HIS A 97 -24.09 9.70 -0.70
CA HIS A 97 -24.55 9.76 0.68
C HIS A 97 -24.01 8.60 1.48
N ILE A 98 -23.46 8.89 2.66
CA ILE A 98 -23.05 7.85 3.62
C ILE A 98 -24.30 7.10 4.09
N ILE A 99 -24.36 5.81 3.78
CA ILE A 99 -25.47 4.92 4.18
C ILE A 99 -25.12 4.10 5.43
N SER A 100 -23.84 3.84 5.66
CA SER A 100 -23.33 3.16 6.86
C SER A 100 -21.84 3.42 7.05
N GLN A 101 -21.35 3.12 8.25
CA GLN A 101 -19.94 3.29 8.62
C GLN A 101 -19.46 2.11 9.47
N HIS A 102 -18.18 1.79 9.35
CA HIS A 102 -17.49 0.82 10.18
C HIS A 102 -16.30 1.49 10.88
N TYR A 103 -16.36 1.56 12.22
CA TYR A 103 -15.31 2.16 13.04
C TYR A 103 -14.33 1.11 13.54
N GLY A 104 -13.12 1.13 12.99
CA GLY A 104 -11.99 0.34 13.43
C GLY A 104 -11.15 1.06 14.48
N GLN A 105 -11.05 0.50 15.69
CA GLN A 105 -10.28 1.10 16.78
C GLN A 105 -8.76 0.99 16.61
N HIS A 106 -8.31 0.15 15.69
CA HIS A 106 -6.90 -0.11 15.44
C HIS A 106 -6.56 0.12 13.97
N LEU A 107 -5.25 0.24 13.71
CA LEU A 107 -4.69 0.35 12.36
C LEU A 107 -4.83 -0.92 11.53
N GLN A 108 -5.33 -2.01 12.11
CA GLN A 108 -5.68 -3.24 11.41
C GLN A 108 -7.10 -3.66 11.81
N GLY A 109 -7.82 -4.25 10.87
CA GLY A 109 -9.19 -4.69 11.11
C GLY A 109 -9.84 -5.28 9.87
N GLU A 110 -11.11 -5.66 10.04
CA GLU A 110 -11.93 -6.28 9.02
C GLU A 110 -13.26 -5.56 8.89
N PHE A 111 -13.80 -5.49 7.68
CA PHE A 111 -15.13 -4.96 7.41
C PHE A 111 -15.80 -5.76 6.30
N GLU A 112 -17.12 -5.78 6.30
CA GLU A 112 -17.91 -6.33 5.19
C GLU A 112 -18.36 -5.20 4.27
N MET A 113 -18.23 -5.39 2.96
CA MET A 113 -18.77 -4.45 1.97
C MET A 113 -20.29 -4.63 1.88
N PRO A 114 -21.12 -3.63 2.24
CA PRO A 114 -22.59 -3.77 2.22
C PRO A 114 -23.16 -4.06 0.83
N LEU A 115 -24.32 -4.73 0.78
CA LEU A 115 -25.02 -5.09 -0.47
C LEU A 115 -25.57 -3.89 -1.25
N ASP A 116 -25.90 -2.81 -0.55
CA ASP A 116 -26.48 -1.59 -1.07
C ASP A 116 -25.42 -0.50 -1.37
N ALA A 117 -24.22 -0.63 -0.83
CA ALA A 117 -23.11 0.28 -1.07
C ALA A 117 -22.64 0.26 -2.53
N LYS A 118 -22.39 1.45 -3.08
CA LYS A 118 -21.83 1.65 -4.42
C LYS A 118 -20.36 2.00 -4.38
N THR A 119 -19.98 2.84 -3.42
CA THR A 119 -18.62 3.28 -3.19
C THR A 119 -18.29 3.18 -1.71
N TYR A 120 -17.02 3.33 -1.40
CA TYR A 120 -16.54 3.35 -0.02
C TYR A 120 -15.33 4.28 0.09
N ARG A 121 -15.04 4.67 1.32
CA ARG A 121 -13.92 5.52 1.69
C ARG A 121 -13.24 4.94 2.92
N ILE A 122 -11.91 4.92 2.92
CA ILE A 122 -11.09 4.58 4.09
C ILE A 122 -10.56 5.89 4.66
N GLU A 123 -10.85 6.17 5.93
CA GLU A 123 -10.55 7.43 6.60
C GLU A 123 -9.62 7.18 7.80
N LEU A 124 -8.56 7.97 7.90
CA LEU A 124 -7.71 8.03 9.08
C LEU A 124 -8.27 9.05 10.05
N LEU A 125 -8.98 8.63 11.09
CA LEU A 125 -9.57 9.53 12.06
C LEU A 125 -8.58 9.97 13.13
N ASN A 126 -8.55 11.27 13.38
CA ASN A 126 -7.88 11.83 14.54
C ASN A 126 -8.64 11.48 15.83
N ILE A 127 -8.03 10.72 16.74
CA ILE A 127 -8.54 10.49 18.10
C ILE A 127 -7.54 11.03 19.15
N ASN A 128 -7.11 12.28 18.96
CA ASN A 128 -6.08 13.01 19.72
C ASN A 128 -4.62 12.77 19.23
N ASN A 129 -4.45 12.61 17.92
CA ASN A 129 -3.15 12.55 17.25
C ASN A 129 -2.45 13.90 17.28
N GLN A 130 -1.13 13.86 17.40
CA GLN A 130 -0.27 15.04 17.25
C GLN A 130 0.67 14.88 16.06
N VAL A 131 1.23 13.68 15.90
CA VAL A 131 2.13 13.32 14.81
C VAL A 131 1.78 11.93 14.29
N LEU A 132 1.80 11.79 12.97
CA LEU A 132 1.65 10.55 12.25
C LEU A 132 2.75 10.46 11.18
N HIS A 133 3.51 9.38 11.17
CA HIS A 133 4.36 9.01 10.04
C HIS A 133 3.72 7.81 9.34
N PHE A 134 3.14 8.04 8.17
CA PHE A 134 2.44 7.03 7.39
C PHE A 134 3.37 6.41 6.34
N PHE A 135 3.38 5.09 6.25
CA PHE A 135 4.12 4.35 5.22
C PHE A 135 3.20 3.76 4.17
N ALA A 136 2.17 3.03 4.58
CA ALA A 136 1.29 2.30 3.67
C ALA A 136 -0.04 1.91 4.31
N CYS A 137 -1.06 1.70 3.47
CA CYS A 137 -2.27 0.98 3.85
C CYS A 137 -2.47 -0.20 2.90
N TYR A 138 -2.53 -1.41 3.45
CA TYR A 138 -2.81 -2.63 2.71
C TYR A 138 -4.28 -2.98 2.78
N LEU A 139 -4.84 -3.43 1.66
CA LEU A 139 -6.24 -3.84 1.53
C LEU A 139 -6.33 -5.09 0.65
N ALA A 140 -7.01 -6.12 1.13
CA ALA A 140 -7.42 -7.28 0.32
C ALA A 140 -8.62 -7.97 0.96
N ARG A 141 -9.13 -9.04 0.33
CA ARG A 141 -10.09 -9.94 1.00
C ARG A 141 -9.50 -10.43 2.32
N ALA A 142 -10.34 -10.61 3.33
CA ALA A 142 -9.88 -11.03 4.66
C ALA A 142 -9.14 -12.37 4.62
N ASP A 143 -9.67 -13.34 3.87
CA ASP A 143 -9.04 -14.65 3.62
C ASP A 143 -7.65 -14.55 2.96
N THR A 144 -7.37 -13.43 2.30
CA THR A 144 -6.12 -13.18 1.58
C THR A 144 -5.13 -12.42 2.46
N LEU A 145 -5.56 -11.37 3.17
CA LEU A 145 -4.65 -10.47 3.89
C LEU A 145 -4.25 -10.99 5.27
N LEU A 146 -5.20 -11.58 6.02
CA LEU A 146 -4.97 -12.03 7.39
C LEU A 146 -3.81 -13.03 7.55
N PRO A 147 -3.57 -13.99 6.63
CA PRO A 147 -2.43 -14.90 6.76
C PRO A 147 -1.09 -14.28 6.34
N LEU A 148 -1.06 -13.04 5.84
CA LEU A 148 0.14 -12.43 5.31
C LEU A 148 0.93 -11.71 6.40
N MET A 149 2.23 -11.96 6.40
CA MET A 149 3.22 -11.14 7.08
C MET A 149 3.89 -10.25 6.03
N MET A 150 3.93 -8.94 6.27
CA MET A 150 4.48 -7.97 5.32
C MET A 150 5.61 -7.20 5.93
N GLN A 151 6.70 -7.04 5.19
CA GLN A 151 7.85 -6.24 5.55
C GLN A 151 8.26 -5.40 4.35
N GLU A 152 8.40 -4.09 4.54
CA GLU A 152 8.92 -3.19 3.51
C GLU A 152 10.02 -2.33 4.12
N PRO A 153 11.29 -2.67 3.87
CA PRO A 153 12.37 -1.72 4.07
C PRO A 153 12.16 -0.53 3.14
N ILE A 154 12.00 0.64 3.75
CA ILE A 154 11.63 1.88 3.08
C ILE A 154 12.69 2.30 2.03
N VAL A 155 13.96 1.97 2.28
CA VAL A 155 15.10 2.41 1.46
C VAL A 155 15.14 1.68 0.12
N SER A 156 15.03 0.35 0.12
CA SER A 156 15.12 -0.48 -1.09
C SER A 156 13.83 -0.54 -1.92
N ARG A 157 12.70 -0.09 -1.35
CA ARG A 157 11.34 -0.28 -1.92
C ARG A 157 11.06 -1.75 -2.25
N LEU A 158 11.60 -2.64 -1.43
CA LEU A 158 11.39 -4.07 -1.54
C LEU A 158 10.24 -4.47 -0.60
N LEU A 159 9.08 -4.79 -1.17
CA LEU A 159 8.01 -5.37 -0.39
C LEU A 159 8.21 -6.89 -0.31
N HIS A 160 8.42 -7.42 0.89
CA HIS A 160 8.35 -8.84 1.20
C HIS A 160 6.96 -9.17 1.74
N VAL A 161 6.31 -10.13 1.10
CA VAL A 161 5.05 -10.73 1.53
C VAL A 161 5.33 -12.20 1.82
N HIS A 162 5.13 -12.59 3.06
CA HIS A 162 5.25 -13.96 3.53
C HIS A 162 3.88 -14.55 3.86
N ASN A 163 3.64 -15.79 3.47
CA ASN A 163 2.42 -16.54 3.78
C ASN A 163 2.78 -17.95 4.27
N ASP A 164 2.61 -18.19 5.58
CA ASP A 164 2.91 -19.48 6.23
C ASP A 164 2.09 -20.65 5.66
N ALA A 165 0.90 -20.38 5.11
CA ALA A 165 0.00 -21.39 4.57
C ALA A 165 0.27 -21.72 3.09
N ALA A 166 1.19 -21.02 2.44
CA ALA A 166 1.49 -21.18 1.02
C ALA A 166 2.60 -22.23 0.76
N THR A 167 2.84 -22.53 -0.51
CA THR A 167 3.82 -23.55 -0.90
C THR A 167 5.24 -23.04 -0.62
N PRO A 168 6.12 -23.84 0.02
CA PRO A 168 7.51 -23.45 0.22
C PRO A 168 8.17 -23.07 -1.10
N GLY A 169 8.74 -21.87 -1.14
CA GLY A 169 9.33 -21.31 -2.35
C GLY A 169 9.47 -19.80 -2.24
N ARG A 170 10.36 -19.25 -3.06
CA ARG A 170 10.63 -17.81 -3.10
C ARG A 170 10.49 -17.29 -4.51
N GLU A 171 9.69 -16.26 -4.66
CA GLU A 171 9.48 -15.59 -5.93
C GLU A 171 9.82 -14.10 -5.85
N MET A 172 10.46 -13.59 -6.89
CA MET A 172 10.73 -12.17 -7.08
C MET A 172 10.03 -11.67 -8.32
N VAL A 173 9.48 -10.47 -8.24
CA VAL A 173 8.95 -9.75 -9.40
C VAL A 173 9.37 -8.29 -9.31
N VAL A 174 9.78 -7.75 -10.46
CA VAL A 174 9.97 -6.30 -10.59
C VAL A 174 8.66 -5.70 -11.05
N VAL A 175 8.22 -4.66 -10.36
CA VAL A 175 6.97 -3.96 -10.68
C VAL A 175 7.24 -2.47 -10.80
N ARG A 176 6.46 -1.79 -11.64
CA ARG A 176 6.47 -0.32 -11.67
C ARG A 176 5.78 0.17 -10.41
N GLN A 177 6.44 1.06 -9.68
CA GLN A 177 5.81 1.74 -8.57
C GLN A 177 4.73 2.70 -9.08
N ARG A 178 3.51 2.54 -8.56
CA ARG A 178 2.36 3.39 -8.88
C ARG A 178 1.88 4.11 -7.63
N ILE A 179 1.48 5.36 -7.79
CA ILE A 179 0.90 6.21 -6.75
C ILE A 179 -0.38 6.78 -7.38
N PRO A 180 -1.52 6.83 -6.67
CA PRO A 180 -1.70 6.50 -5.25
C PRO A 180 -1.78 5.01 -4.91
N THR A 181 -1.96 4.14 -5.91
CA THR A 181 -2.37 2.75 -5.63
C THR A 181 -1.53 1.75 -6.41
N GLU A 182 -1.13 0.68 -5.72
CA GLU A 182 -0.42 -0.46 -6.29
C GLU A 182 -1.22 -1.75 -6.07
N ILE A 183 -1.18 -2.64 -7.05
CA ILE A 183 -1.84 -3.95 -6.97
C ILE A 183 -0.77 -5.02 -7.20
N PHE A 184 -0.60 -5.88 -6.19
CA PHE A 184 0.30 -7.00 -6.21
C PHE A 184 -0.50 -8.29 -6.42
N VAL A 185 -0.22 -8.98 -7.51
CA VAL A 185 -0.80 -10.30 -7.78
C VAL A 185 -0.02 -11.33 -6.98
N LEU A 186 -0.68 -11.95 -6.00
CA LEU A 186 -0.08 -12.96 -5.14
C LEU A 186 -0.04 -14.32 -5.85
N SER A 187 1.10 -14.99 -5.76
CA SER A 187 1.30 -16.36 -6.19
C SER A 187 1.06 -17.36 -5.04
N GLN A 188 1.36 -18.64 -5.30
CA GLN A 188 1.30 -19.71 -4.31
C GLN A 188 2.60 -19.89 -3.53
N ALA A 189 3.63 -19.06 -3.78
CA ALA A 189 4.90 -19.13 -3.06
C ALA A 189 4.77 -18.52 -1.66
N ALA A 190 5.42 -19.14 -0.68
CA ALA A 190 5.46 -18.69 0.71
C ALA A 190 6.16 -17.34 0.84
N ASP A 191 7.29 -17.14 0.18
CA ASP A 191 7.98 -15.85 0.15
C ASP A 191 7.83 -15.19 -1.22
N GLN A 192 7.27 -13.99 -1.23
CA GLN A 192 7.11 -13.18 -2.43
C GLN A 192 7.74 -11.81 -2.24
N TYR A 193 8.60 -11.44 -3.17
CA TYR A 193 9.33 -10.18 -3.15
C TYR A 193 8.91 -9.34 -4.36
N PHE A 194 8.51 -8.11 -4.08
CA PHE A 194 8.12 -7.12 -5.08
C PHE A 194 9.10 -5.97 -5.03
N LEU A 195 10.05 -5.95 -5.96
CA LEU A 195 10.99 -4.84 -6.10
C LEU A 195 10.32 -3.74 -6.93
N ARG A 196 9.97 -2.64 -6.27
CA ARG A 196 9.19 -1.56 -6.89
C ARG A 196 10.10 -0.48 -7.48
N ILE A 197 10.03 -0.28 -8.80
CA ILE A 197 10.83 0.72 -9.51
C ILE A 197 9.98 1.95 -9.84
N PRO A 198 10.32 3.15 -9.31
CA PRO A 198 9.65 4.39 -9.67
C PRO A 198 9.67 4.66 -11.18
N ALA A 199 8.58 5.18 -11.72
CA ALA A 199 8.46 5.50 -13.15
C ALA A 199 9.62 6.38 -13.69
N ARG A 200 10.07 7.34 -12.86
CA ARG A 200 11.19 8.24 -13.18
C ARG A 200 12.55 7.54 -13.30
N LEU A 201 12.69 6.35 -12.71
CA LEU A 201 13.92 5.56 -12.74
C LEU A 201 13.93 4.49 -13.83
N LEU A 202 12.80 4.21 -14.49
CA LEU A 202 12.69 3.11 -15.47
C LEU A 202 13.67 3.20 -16.64
N ASN A 203 14.14 4.42 -16.97
CA ASN A 203 15.10 4.66 -18.04
C ASN A 203 16.53 4.93 -17.52
N ASP A 204 16.75 4.89 -16.21
CA ASP A 204 18.05 5.13 -15.58
C ASP A 204 18.65 3.81 -15.10
N HIS A 205 19.52 3.23 -15.92
CA HIS A 205 20.09 1.90 -15.67
C HIS A 205 20.97 1.87 -14.41
N ASP A 206 21.71 2.94 -14.14
CA ASP A 206 22.59 3.02 -12.98
C ASP A 206 21.78 3.16 -11.69
N ALA A 207 20.70 3.94 -11.71
CA ALA A 207 19.78 4.04 -10.58
C ALA A 207 19.06 2.71 -10.31
N ILE A 208 18.59 2.00 -11.36
CA ILE A 208 17.99 0.66 -11.20
C ILE A 208 19.00 -0.31 -10.60
N ARG A 209 20.26 -0.27 -11.06
CA ARG A 209 21.32 -1.13 -10.53
C ARG A 209 21.59 -0.84 -9.05
N ALA A 210 21.70 0.43 -8.67
CA ALA A 210 21.92 0.83 -7.28
C ALA A 210 20.78 0.35 -6.37
N GLN A 211 19.52 0.56 -6.78
CA GLN A 211 18.36 0.09 -6.03
C GLN A 211 18.30 -1.44 -5.92
N ALA A 212 18.65 -2.16 -7.00
CA ALA A 212 18.70 -3.62 -6.97
C ALA A 212 19.78 -4.15 -6.02
N LEU A 213 20.93 -3.45 -5.92
CA LEU A 213 22.01 -3.80 -5.00
C LEU A 213 21.58 -3.59 -3.53
N GLU A 214 20.91 -2.48 -3.24
CA GLU A 214 20.33 -2.22 -1.91
C GLU A 214 19.34 -3.32 -1.52
N ALA A 215 18.41 -3.66 -2.41
CA ALA A 215 17.44 -4.74 -2.19
C ALA A 215 18.12 -6.10 -1.96
N TYR A 216 19.18 -6.41 -2.72
CA TYR A 216 19.95 -7.65 -2.56
C TYR A 216 20.63 -7.72 -1.18
N GLN A 217 21.23 -6.63 -0.72
CA GLN A 217 21.93 -6.56 0.57
C GLN A 217 20.98 -6.77 1.75
N GLU A 218 19.75 -6.26 1.67
CA GLU A 218 18.73 -6.43 2.72
C GLU A 218 18.12 -7.83 2.76
N LEU A 219 18.02 -8.49 1.61
CA LEU A 219 17.39 -9.80 1.46
C LEU A 219 18.13 -10.92 2.19
N HIS A 220 19.43 -10.75 2.46
CA HIS A 220 20.31 -11.74 3.10
C HIS A 220 20.08 -13.17 2.58
N LEU A 221 19.89 -13.32 1.26
CA LEU A 221 19.58 -14.61 0.66
C LEU A 221 20.76 -15.57 0.85
N PRO A 222 20.53 -16.80 1.34
CA PRO A 222 21.56 -17.82 1.38
C PRO A 222 22.04 -18.16 -0.04
N PRO A 223 23.35 -18.38 -0.25
CA PRO A 223 23.92 -18.68 -1.58
C PRO A 223 23.24 -19.87 -2.28
N ASP A 224 22.73 -20.82 -1.50
CA ASP A 224 22.22 -22.09 -1.99
C ASP A 224 20.71 -22.08 -2.34
N GLN A 225 20.00 -20.96 -2.11
CA GLN A 225 18.55 -20.88 -2.32
C GLN A 225 18.19 -20.16 -3.63
N ARG A 226 17.48 -20.89 -4.51
CA ARG A 226 17.01 -20.36 -5.78
C ARG A 226 15.85 -19.39 -5.60
N LEU A 227 16.04 -18.16 -6.07
CA LEU A 227 14.99 -17.16 -6.24
C LEU A 227 14.35 -17.32 -7.63
N HIS A 228 13.05 -17.60 -7.67
CA HIS A 228 12.32 -17.71 -8.93
C HIS A 228 11.84 -16.33 -9.40
N TRP A 229 12.22 -15.93 -10.61
CA TRP A 229 11.80 -14.66 -11.17
C TRP A 229 10.51 -14.80 -11.96
N ARG A 230 9.47 -14.06 -11.59
CA ARG A 230 8.21 -14.00 -12.34
C ARG A 230 8.33 -13.04 -13.52
N VAL A 231 7.62 -13.38 -14.60
CA VAL A 231 7.55 -12.55 -15.82
C VAL A 231 7.00 -11.17 -15.46
N PRO A 232 7.66 -10.08 -15.86
CA PRO A 232 7.22 -8.73 -15.55
C PRO A 232 6.14 -8.29 -16.53
N THR A 233 5.56 -7.11 -16.30
CA THR A 233 4.89 -6.39 -17.39
C THR A 233 5.91 -5.91 -18.42
N GLU A 234 5.50 -5.69 -19.68
CA GLU A 234 6.39 -5.16 -20.73
C GLU A 234 7.09 -3.86 -20.30
N GLU A 235 6.39 -3.02 -19.54
CA GLU A 235 6.86 -1.74 -19.02
C GLU A 235 8.13 -1.85 -18.16
N VAL A 236 8.32 -2.95 -17.42
CA VAL A 236 9.46 -3.13 -16.52
C VAL A 236 10.38 -4.27 -16.94
N ALA A 237 10.24 -4.78 -18.16
CA ALA A 237 11.06 -5.86 -18.68
C ALA A 237 12.56 -5.53 -18.69
N SER A 238 12.93 -4.31 -19.11
CA SER A 238 14.32 -3.85 -19.09
C SER A 238 14.87 -3.76 -17.67
N ALA A 239 14.11 -3.14 -16.76
CA ALA A 239 14.49 -3.02 -15.35
C ALA A 239 14.70 -4.39 -14.71
N MET A 240 13.82 -5.35 -15.00
CA MET A 240 13.94 -6.72 -14.51
C MET A 240 15.23 -7.40 -14.97
N LEU A 241 15.63 -7.25 -16.23
CA LEU A 241 16.89 -7.82 -16.72
C LEU A 241 18.11 -7.24 -15.99
N ILE A 242 18.07 -5.95 -15.62
CA ILE A 242 19.13 -5.32 -14.83
C ILE A 242 19.15 -5.90 -13.41
N CYS A 243 18.00 -5.98 -12.75
CA CYS A 243 17.90 -6.55 -11.41
C CYS A 243 18.38 -8.01 -11.38
N GLN A 244 17.97 -8.84 -12.35
CA GLN A 244 18.42 -10.23 -12.46
C GLN A 244 19.94 -10.35 -12.55
N LYS A 245 20.60 -9.50 -13.35
CA LYS A 245 22.05 -9.50 -13.46
C LYS A 245 22.74 -9.13 -12.15
N VAL A 246 22.19 -8.18 -11.39
CA VAL A 246 22.74 -7.82 -10.07
C VAL A 246 22.65 -9.02 -9.13
N PHE A 247 21.48 -9.64 -9.02
CA PHE A 247 21.26 -10.78 -8.14
C PHE A 247 22.04 -12.04 -8.55
N GLN A 248 22.38 -12.21 -9.83
CA GLN A 248 23.21 -13.31 -10.32
C GLN A 248 24.71 -13.11 -10.11
N ASN A 249 25.18 -11.85 -10.10
CA ASN A 249 26.60 -11.54 -9.96
C ASN A 249 27.04 -11.38 -8.51
N GLU A 250 26.12 -11.02 -7.61
CA GLU A 250 26.40 -10.76 -6.19
C GLU A 250 26.08 -11.95 -5.27
N GLY A 251 25.41 -13.00 -5.78
CA GLY A 251 25.06 -14.24 -5.06
C GLY A 251 25.88 -15.44 -5.50
#